data_AF-A0A967X0V7-F1
#
_entry.id   AF-A0A967X0V7-F1
#
_cell.length_a   1.000
_cell.length_b   1.000
_cell.length_c   1.000
_cell.angle_alpha   90.00
_cell.angle_beta   90.00
_cell.angle_gamma   90.00
#
_symmetry.space_group_name_H-M   'P 1'
#
loop_
_entity.id
_entity.type
_entity.pdbx_description
1 polymer ?
#
loop_
_entity_poly.entity_id
_entity_poly.type
_entity_poly.pdbx_seq_one_letter_code
_entity_poly.pdbx_strand_id
1 'polypeptide(L)' 'MKRTRDRIRNALLGLYVAACLLALTWPVYAVHGNSIEPYVLGLPLSLAWVVGWVLLTFVVLVAYHATGRDERG' A
#
# COMPACT_ATOMS: atom_id res chain seq x y z
N MET A 1 8.45 23.81 12.46
CA MET A 1 7.63 22.57 12.45
C MET A 1 7.49 21.89 11.08
N LYS A 2 7.62 22.59 9.92
CA LYS A 2 7.55 21.99 8.56
C LYS A 2 8.46 20.75 8.38
N ARG A 3 9.73 20.84 8.81
CA ARG A 3 10.73 19.75 8.70
C ARG A 3 10.33 18.45 9.38
N THR A 4 9.55 18.50 10.47
CA THR A 4 9.10 17.30 11.20
C THR A 4 7.97 16.60 10.45
N ARG A 5 7.05 17.37 9.86
CA ARG A 5 5.92 16.85 9.07
C ARG A 5 6.39 16.16 7.79
N ASP A 6 7.38 16.72 7.10
CA ASP A 6 7.99 16.09 5.92
C ASP A 6 8.66 14.75 6.25
N ARG A 7 9.33 14.65 7.40
CA ARG A 7 9.94 13.39 7.85
C ARG A 7 8.90 12.34 8.18
N ILE A 8 7.80 12.71 8.86
CA ILE A 8 6.70 11.80 9.14
C ILE A 8 6.06 11.32 7.84
N ARG A 9 5.80 12.23 6.89
CA ARG A 9 5.21 11.89 5.59
C ARG A 9 6.09 10.90 4.81
N ASN A 10 7.40 11.14 4.77
CA ASN A 10 8.35 10.25 4.09
C ASN A 10 8.53 8.92 4.84
N ALA A 11 8.49 8.93 6.17
CA ALA A 11 8.53 7.71 6.98
C ALA A 11 7.27 6.85 6.76
N LEU A 12 6.09 7.47 6.68
CA LEU A 12 4.84 6.78 6.37
C LEU A 12 4.85 6.17 4.96
N LEU A 13 5.36 6.91 3.96
CA LEU A 13 5.58 6.38 2.62
C LEU A 13 6.57 5.21 2.62
N GLY A 14 7.70 5.35 3.31
CA GLY A 14 8.71 4.30 3.42
C GLY A 14 8.14 3.04 4.08
N LEU A 15 7.36 3.20 5.16
CA LEU A 15 6.67 2.12 5.84
C LEU A 15 5.65 1.45 4.90
N TYR A 16 4.90 2.24 4.13
CA TYR A 16 3.94 1.73 3.16
C TYR A 16 4.61 0.89 2.05
N VAL A 17 5.74 1.37 1.52
CA VAL A 17 6.52 0.64 0.51
C VAL A 17 7.08 -0.65 1.09
N ALA A 18 7.60 -0.62 2.32
CA ALA A 18 8.06 -1.83 3.01
C ALA A 18 6.91 -2.83 3.21
N ALA A 19 5.72 -2.36 3.59
CA ALA A 19 4.52 -3.19 3.69
C ALA A 19 4.13 -3.81 2.35
N CYS A 20 4.17 -3.06 1.25
CA CYS A 20 3.93 -3.60 -0.10
C CYS A 20 4.94 -4.68 -0.48
N LEU A 21 6.23 -4.47 -0.16
CA LEU A 21 7.28 -5.44 -0.45
C LEU A 21 7.05 -6.76 0.30
N LEU A 22 6.66 -6.67 1.57
CA LEU A 22 6.34 -7.83 2.40
C LEU A 22 5.04 -8.53 1.92
N ALA A 23 4.05 -7.75 1.50
CA ALA A 23 2.72 -8.20 1.09
C ALA A 23 2.67 -8.85 -0.30
N LEU A 24 3.51 -8.39 -1.24
CA LEU A 24 3.48 -8.81 -2.64
C LEU A 24 4.64 -9.73 -3.02
N THR A 25 5.80 -9.60 -2.39
CA THR A 25 6.99 -10.40 -2.75
C THR A 25 7.13 -11.59 -1.80
N TRP A 26 7.42 -11.34 -0.52
CA TRP A 26 7.69 -12.36 0.50
C TRP A 26 7.85 -11.70 1.87
N PRO A 27 7.40 -12.26 3.01
CA PRO A 27 6.87 -13.61 3.25
C PRO A 27 5.33 -13.69 3.31
N VAL A 28 4.62 -12.55 3.32
CA VAL A 28 3.17 -12.54 3.54
C VAL A 28 2.44 -13.21 2.38
N TYR A 29 2.89 -12.97 1.14
CA TYR A 29 2.35 -13.64 -0.04
C TYR A 29 2.56 -15.17 0.00
N ALA A 30 3.70 -15.63 0.52
CA ALA A 30 3.97 -17.07 0.64
C ALA A 30 3.11 -17.76 1.71
N VAL A 31 2.76 -17.04 2.79
CA VAL A 31 1.94 -17.58 3.89
C VAL A 31 0.44 -17.49 3.58
N HIS A 32 -0.03 -16.42 2.92
CA HIS A 32 -1.46 -16.16 2.70
C HIS A 32 -1.92 -16.40 1.24
N GLY A 33 -1.00 -16.46 0.28
CA GLY A 33 -1.31 -16.59 -1.16
C GLY A 33 -1.23 -18.00 -1.72
N ASN A 34 -0.84 -19.00 -0.92
CA ASN A 34 -0.68 -20.40 -1.36
C ASN A 34 -1.99 -21.21 -1.38
N SER A 35 -3.14 -20.58 -1.24
CA SER A 35 -4.45 -21.24 -1.35
C SER A 35 -5.29 -20.55 -2.43
N ILE A 36 -5.66 -21.33 -3.46
CA ILE A 36 -6.45 -20.86 -4.63
C ILE A 36 -7.92 -20.67 -4.23
N GLU A 37 -8.37 -21.37 -3.20
CA GLU A 37 -9.64 -21.19 -2.51
C GLU A 37 -9.35 -20.44 -1.19
N PRO A 38 -10.08 -19.37 -0.82
CA PRO A 38 -11.40 -18.96 -1.30
C PRO A 38 -11.40 -17.98 -2.49
N TYR A 39 -12.53 -17.93 -3.19
CA TYR A 39 -12.82 -16.90 -4.18
C TYR A 39 -13.43 -15.66 -3.52
N VAL A 40 -12.89 -14.47 -3.81
CA VAL A 40 -13.43 -13.18 -3.37
C VAL A 40 -13.96 -12.45 -4.60
N LEU A 41 -15.26 -12.14 -4.63
CA LEU A 41 -15.93 -11.48 -5.75
C LEU A 41 -15.78 -12.22 -7.10
N GLY A 42 -15.64 -13.55 -7.07
CA GLY A 42 -15.40 -14.38 -8.25
C GLY A 42 -13.94 -14.41 -8.72
N LEU A 43 -13.02 -13.77 -8.01
CA LEU A 43 -11.58 -13.79 -8.28
C LEU A 43 -10.85 -14.67 -7.24
N PRO A 44 -9.76 -15.35 -7.62
CA PRO A 44 -8.89 -16.00 -6.63
C PRO A 44 -8.40 -15.01 -5.58
N LEU A 45 -8.34 -15.40 -4.31
CA LEU A 45 -7.90 -14.54 -3.20
C LEU A 45 -6.57 -13.84 -3.49
N SER A 46 -5.61 -14.53 -4.11
CA SER A 46 -4.31 -13.98 -4.50
C SER A 46 -4.43 -12.79 -5.45
N LEU A 47 -5.37 -12.84 -6.40
CA LEU A 47 -5.60 -11.77 -7.36
C LEU A 47 -6.35 -10.61 -6.71
N ALA A 48 -7.38 -10.89 -5.91
CA ALA A 48 -8.08 -9.87 -5.13
C ALA A 48 -7.12 -9.14 -4.15
N TRP A 49 -6.17 -9.87 -3.56
CA TRP A 49 -5.13 -9.33 -2.70
C TRP A 49 -4.23 -8.34 -3.44
N VAL A 50 -3.66 -8.74 -4.59
CA VAL A 50 -2.82 -7.87 -5.42
C VAL A 50 -3.57 -6.62 -5.85
N VAL A 51 -4.81 -6.76 -6.34
CA VAL A 51 -5.67 -5.64 -6.73
C VAL A 51 -5.94 -4.71 -5.55
N GLY A 52 -6.20 -5.26 -4.36
CA GLY A 52 -6.35 -4.49 -3.13
C GLY A 52 -5.14 -3.63 -2.82
N TRP A 53 -3.92 -4.20 -2.88
CA TRP A 53 -2.68 -3.45 -2.66
C TRP A 53 -2.41 -2.38 -3.74
N VAL A 54 -2.79 -2.64 -4.99
CA VAL A 54 -2.70 -1.65 -6.08
C VAL A 54 -3.63 -0.46 -5.80
N LEU A 55 -4.89 -0.72 -5.44
CA LEU A 55 -5.85 0.32 -5.10
C LEU A 55 -5.40 1.12 -3.87
N LEU A 56 -4.88 0.44 -2.85
CA LEU A 56 -4.35 1.09 -1.65
C LEU A 56 -3.14 1.98 -2.00
N THR A 57 -2.27 1.54 -2.91
CA THR A 57 -1.11 2.32 -3.38
C THR A 57 -1.56 3.59 -4.06
N PHE A 58 -2.60 3.49 -4.90
CA PHE A 58 -3.19 4.66 -5.54
C PHE A 58 -3.72 5.66 -4.51
N VAL A 59 -4.49 5.20 -3.51
CA VAL A 59 -5.01 6.06 -2.44
C VAL A 59 -3.91 6.74 -1.65
N VAL A 60 -2.85 6.00 -1.28
CA VAL A 60 -1.70 6.55 -0.53
C VAL A 60 -0.98 7.62 -1.34
N LEU A 61 -0.76 7.40 -2.64
CA LEU A 61 -0.12 8.38 -3.52
C LEU A 61 -0.99 9.63 -3.69
N VAL A 62 -2.30 9.47 -3.88
CA VAL A 62 -3.24 10.59 -3.97
C VAL A 62 -3.24 11.39 -2.66
N ALA A 63 -3.30 10.72 -1.51
CA ALA A 63 -3.26 11.37 -0.20
C ALA A 63 -1.92 12.10 0.02
N TYR A 64 -0.80 11.48 -0.36
CA TYR A 64 0.52 12.09 -0.29
C TYR A 64 0.61 13.36 -1.15
N HIS A 65 0.12 13.30 -2.38
CA HIS A 65 0.12 14.44 -3.30
C HIS A 65 -0.87 15.54 -2.88
N ALA A 66 -2.06 15.19 -2.39
CA ALA A 66 -3.04 16.15 -1.87
C ALA A 66 -2.46 16.91 -0.66
N THR A 67 -1.84 16.19 0.28
CA THR A 67 -1.19 16.80 1.46
C THR A 67 0.00 17.67 1.08
N GLY A 68 0.72 17.36 0.00
CA GLY A 68 1.81 18.18 -0.52
C GLY A 68 1.37 19.44 -1.27
N ARG A 69 0.17 19.45 -1.89
CA ARG A 69 -0.40 20.64 -2.53
C ARG A 69 -0.78 21.72 -1.54
N ASP A 70 -1.35 21.35 -0.40
CA ASP A 70 -1.77 22.27 0.66
C ASP A 70 -0.61 23.08 1.26
N GLU A 71 0.64 22.66 1.07
CA GLU A 71 1.82 23.37 1.59
C GLU A 71 2.37 24.44 0.62
N ARG A 72 1.84 24.53 -0.60
CA ARG A 72 2.30 25.41 -1.68
C ARG A 72 1.30 26.52 -2.09
N GLY A 73 0.06 26.46 -1.62
CA GLY A 73 -0.90 27.58 -1.70
C GLY A 73 -0.73 28.55 -0.55
#